data_AF-A0A3D2JED8-F1
#
_entry.id   AF-A0A3D2JED8-F1
#
_cell.length_a   1.000
_cell.length_b   1.000
_cell.length_c   1.000
_cell.angle_alpha   90.00
_cell.angle_beta   90.00
_cell.angle_gamma   90.00
#
_symmetry.space_group_name_H-M   'P 1'
#
loop_
_entity.id
_entity.type
_entity.pdbx_description
1 polymer ?
#
loop_
_entity_poly.entity_id
_entity_poly.type
_entity_poly.pdbx_seq_one_letter_code
_entity_poly.pdbx_strand_id
1 'polypeptide(L)' 'PSEDYVKRIIAVPGDVISINNGVPTVNGDTLKEFYVASGDMGSTPYDRSIHNVIVPSNDYFVMGDNR' A
#
# COMPACT_ATOMS: atom_id res chain seq x y z
N PRO A 1 14.84 -10.87 -12.14
CA PRO A 1 13.46 -11.39 -12.29
C PRO A 1 13.12 -11.60 -13.78
N SER A 2 12.59 -12.76 -14.16
CA SER A 2 12.13 -13.06 -15.53
C SER A 2 10.62 -12.91 -15.70
N GLU A 3 9.95 -12.40 -14.67
CA GLU A 3 8.50 -12.23 -14.62
C GLU A 3 8.16 -10.76 -14.45
N ASP A 4 7.11 -10.35 -15.14
CA ASP A 4 6.53 -9.02 -15.04
C ASP A 4 5.43 -9.03 -13.98
N TYR A 5 5.40 -7.99 -13.14
CA TYR A 5 4.39 -7.80 -12.11
C TYR A 5 3.61 -6.52 -12.39
N VAL A 6 2.29 -6.59 -12.27
CA VAL A 6 1.41 -5.42 -12.28
C VAL A 6 0.93 -5.16 -10.86
N LYS A 7 1.25 -3.98 -10.34
CA LYS A 7 0.87 -3.48 -9.00
C LYS A 7 0.51 -2.00 -9.09
N ARG A 8 -0.22 -1.50 -8.10
CA ARG A 8 -0.57 -0.08 -7.98
C ARG A 8 0.42 0.64 -7.09
N ILE A 9 0.86 1.81 -7.51
CA ILE A 9 1.63 2.74 -6.68
C ILE A 9 0.68 3.36 -5.65
N ILE A 10 1.00 3.18 -4.37
CA ILE A 10 0.25 3.72 -3.23
C ILE A 10 0.94 4.95 -2.66
N ALA A 11 2.27 4.97 -2.66
CA ALA A 11 3.07 6.11 -2.20
C ALA A 11 4.31 6.30 -3.09
N VAL A 12 4.72 7.55 -3.27
CA VAL A 12 5.83 7.98 -4.14
C VAL A 12 7.03 8.44 -3.31
N PRO A 13 8.22 8.68 -3.90
CA PRO A 13 9.39 9.13 -3.14
C PRO A 13 9.10 10.32 -2.22
N GLY A 14 9.52 10.20 -0.95
CA GLY A 14 9.35 11.23 0.07
C GLY A 14 8.06 11.12 0.89
N ASP A 15 7.08 10.35 0.43
CA ASP A 15 5.87 10.08 1.21
C ASP A 15 6.18 9.25 2.47
N VAL A 16 5.42 9.49 3.53
CA VAL A 16 5.38 8.65 4.72
C VAL A 16 4.17 7.73 4.64
N ILE A 17 4.37 6.43 4.59
CA ILE A 17 3.29 5.44 4.54
C ILE A 17 3.22 4.60 5.82
N SER A 18 1.99 4.35 6.27
CA SER A 18 1.65 3.33 7.25
C SER A 18 0.57 2.41 6.68
N ILE A 19 0.61 1.13 7.02
CA ILE A 19 -0.47 0.17 6.73
C ILE A 19 -0.99 -0.34 8.07
N ASN A 20 -2.29 -0.21 8.31
CA ASN A 20 -2.97 -0.76 9.47
C ASN A 20 -4.14 -1.62 9.00
N ASN A 21 -4.15 -2.91 9.33
CA ASN A 21 -5.22 -3.85 8.92
C ASN A 21 -5.52 -3.77 7.41
N GLY A 22 -4.47 -3.78 6.59
CA GLY A 22 -4.59 -3.69 5.13
C GLY A 22 -4.89 -2.29 4.59
N VAL A 23 -5.19 -1.31 5.45
CA VAL A 23 -5.56 0.05 5.04
C VAL A 23 -4.33 0.98 5.02
N PRO A 24 -4.01 1.61 3.88
CA PRO A 24 -2.93 2.57 3.79
C PRO A 24 -3.31 3.96 4.30
N THR A 25 -2.35 4.57 4.99
CA THR A 25 -2.33 5.99 5.36
C THR A 25 -1.07 6.61 4.77
N VAL A 26 -1.20 7.65 3.96
CA VAL A 26 -0.08 8.34 3.29
C VAL A 26 -0.02 9.79 3.78
N ASN A 27 1.13 10.22 4.30
CA ASN A 27 1.34 11.55 4.87
C ASN A 27 0.32 11.97 5.94
N GLY A 28 -0.25 11.00 6.66
CA GLY A 28 -1.29 11.21 7.68
C GLY A 28 -2.72 11.05 7.17
N ASP A 29 -2.94 10.97 5.86
CA ASP A 29 -4.26 10.81 5.26
C ASP A 29 -4.56 9.34 4.97
N THR A 30 -5.62 8.80 5.58
CA THR A 30 -6.09 7.45 5.30
C THR A 30 -6.71 7.39 3.91
N LEU A 31 -6.20 6.50 3.07
CA LEU A 31 -6.60 6.41 1.68
C LEU A 31 -7.96 5.70 1.56
N LYS A 32 -8.86 6.29 0.76
CA LYS A 32 -10.11 5.65 0.36
C LYS A 32 -9.93 4.97 -1.00
N GLU A 33 -9.98 3.65 -1.01
CA GLU A 33 -9.58 2.84 -2.17
C GLU A 33 -10.79 2.30 -2.93
N PHE A 34 -11.45 3.13 -3.74
CA PHE A 34 -12.61 2.71 -4.55
C PHE A 34 -12.29 1.66 -5.63
N TYR A 35 -11.01 1.40 -5.87
CA TYR A 35 -10.50 0.43 -6.85
C TYR A 35 -10.30 -0.97 -6.25
N VAL A 36 -10.42 -1.12 -4.94
CA VAL A 36 -10.36 -2.43 -4.25
C VAL A 36 -11.80 -2.92 -4.05
N ALA A 37 -12.07 -4.19 -4.30
CA ALA A 37 -13.40 -4.74 -4.04
C ALA A 37 -13.68 -4.76 -2.53
N SER A 38 -14.92 -4.53 -2.10
CA SER A 38 -15.25 -4.45 -0.67
C SER A 38 -14.91 -5.71 0.13
N GLY A 39 -14.83 -6.88 -0.51
CA GLY A 39 -14.42 -8.15 0.11
C GLY A 39 -12.89 -8.32 0.26
N ASP A 40 -12.13 -7.52 -0.49
CA ASP A 40 -10.66 -7.49 -0.54
C ASP A 40 -10.13 -6.26 0.25
N MET A 41 -11.00 -5.56 0.97
CA MET A 41 -10.63 -4.48 1.88
C MET A 41 -10.53 -4.98 3.31
N GLY A 42 -9.38 -4.75 3.94
CA GLY A 42 -9.17 -5.00 5.36
C GLY A 42 -8.12 -6.08 5.63
N SER A 43 -8.02 -6.49 6.89
CA SER A 43 -6.94 -7.35 7.37
C SER A 43 -7.05 -8.77 6.84
N THR A 44 -6.08 -9.22 6.06
CA THR A 44 -5.82 -10.66 5.88
C THR A 44 -4.89 -11.18 6.99
N PRO A 45 -4.82 -12.50 7.24
CA PRO A 45 -3.83 -13.09 8.13
C PRO A 45 -2.37 -12.83 7.71
N TYR A 46 -2.15 -12.39 6.46
CA TYR A 46 -0.85 -12.11 5.89
C TYR A 46 -0.50 -10.63 5.90
N ASP A 47 -1.42 -9.77 6.35
CA ASP A 47 -1.20 -8.34 6.38
C ASP A 47 -0.13 -7.99 7.38
N ARG A 48 0.90 -7.32 6.88
CA ARG A 48 1.96 -6.76 7.71
C ARG A 48 1.64 -5.31 7.96
N SER A 49 1.38 -4.99 9.23
CA SER A 49 1.35 -3.61 9.65
C SER A 49 2.75 -3.01 9.50
N ILE A 50 2.81 -1.86 8.84
CA ILE A 50 4.00 -1.03 8.77
C ILE A 50 3.65 0.36 9.26
N HIS A 51 4.59 1.04 9.90
CA HIS A 51 4.33 2.32 10.54
C HIS A 51 5.42 3.31 10.16
N ASN A 52 5.00 4.47 9.64
CA ASN A 52 5.82 5.63 9.34
C ASN A 52 7.07 5.33 8.49
N VAL A 53 6.90 4.53 7.43
CA VAL A 53 7.97 4.26 6.48
C VAL A 53 8.06 5.42 5.50
N ILE A 54 9.22 6.07 5.42
CA ILE A 54 9.50 7.04 4.37
C ILE A 54 9.87 6.27 3.10
N VAL A 55 9.18 6.54 1.99
CA VAL A 55 9.53 5.98 0.69
C VAL A 55 10.84 6.63 0.22
N PRO A 56 11.90 5.84 -0.01
CA PRO A 56 13.19 6.39 -0.44
C PRO A 56 13.12 7.13 -1.78
N SER A 57 14.14 7.93 -2.06
CA SER A 57 14.33 8.50 -3.39
C SER A 57 14.46 7.40 -4.45
N ASN A 58 13.78 7.57 -5.58
CA ASN A 58 13.69 6.62 -6.70
C ASN A 58 12.94 5.30 -6.44
N ASP A 59 12.30 5.16 -5.28
CA ASP A 59 11.48 3.99 -4.95
C ASP A 59 9.99 4.33 -4.95
N TYR A 60 9.15 3.31 -5.10
CA TYR A 60 7.70 3.41 -4.94
C TYR A 60 7.24 2.37 -3.94
N PHE A 61 6.23 2.71 -3.13
CA PHE A 61 5.51 1.70 -2.38
C PHE A 61 4.32 1.22 -3.20
N VAL A 62 4.22 -0.09 -3.41
CA VAL A 62 3.18 -0.69 -4.25
C VAL A 62 2.36 -1.73 -3.51
N MET A 63 1.07 -1.83 -3.83
CA MET A 63 0.16 -2.87 -3.36
C MET A 63 -0.59 -3.48 -4.54
N GLY A 64 -1.07 -4.71 -4.37
CA GLY A 64 -2.00 -5.33 -5.33
C GLY A 64 -3.43 -4.95 -4.99
N ASP A 65 -4.27 -4.76 -6.00
CA ASP A 65 -5.69 -4.44 -5.81
C ASP A 65 -6.48 -5.66 -5.28
N ASN A 66 -6.02 -6.89 -5.58
CA ASN A 66 -6.55 -8.15 -5.03
C ASN A 66 -5.70 -8.54 -3.81
N ARG A 67 -6.21 -8.24 -2.61
CA ARG A 67 -5.54 -8.46 -1.34
C ARG A 67 -6.48 -9.14 -0.37
#